data_AF-A0A956DU19-F1
#
_entry.id   AF-A0A956DU19-F1
#
_cell.length_a   1.000
_cell.length_b   1.000
_cell.length_c   1.000
_cell.angle_alpha   90.00
_cell.angle_beta   90.00
_cell.angle_gamma   90.00
#
_symmetry.space_group_name_H-M   'P 1'
#
loop_
_entity.id
_entity.type
_entity.pdbx_description
1 polymer ?
#
loop_
_entity_poly.entity_id
_entity_poly.type
_entity_poly.pdbx_seq_one_letter_code
_entity_poly.pdbx_strand_id
1 'polypeptide(L)'
;MDEETARRMCSLIAGVVCSDGTMSADEREFLKRVMVQCGLPTDTALMPTYREDAAAELAELPAAVREQTLELVILAAAVDGRITPDERALIDAIAAPLGMDEGTVLARLGAALDAS
;
A
#
# COMPACT_ATOMS: atom_id res chain seq x y z
N MET A 1 2.02 17.37 -3.66
CA MET A 1 1.62 16.14 -4.34
C MET A 1 0.31 16.42 -5.05
N ASP A 2 0.22 16.10 -6.34
CA ASP A 2 -0.96 16.33 -7.15
C ASP A 2 -2.07 15.33 -6.81
N GLU A 3 -3.33 15.71 -7.06
CA GLU A 3 -4.51 14.89 -6.69
C GLU A 3 -4.49 13.51 -7.37
N GLU A 4 -4.03 13.42 -8.62
CA GLU A 4 -3.92 12.15 -9.35
C GLU A 4 -2.89 11.22 -8.72
N THR A 5 -1.72 11.75 -8.37
CA THR A 5 -0.66 11.00 -7.66
C THR A 5 -1.15 10.51 -6.30
N ALA A 6 -1.86 11.36 -5.56
CA ALA A 6 -2.47 10.98 -4.29
C ALA A 6 -3.49 9.85 -4.45
N ARG A 7 -4.36 9.94 -5.48
CA ARG A 7 -5.36 8.88 -5.75
C ARG A 7 -4.70 7.56 -6.08
N ARG A 8 -3.68 7.55 -6.95
CA ARG A 8 -2.98 6.31 -7.33
C ARG A 8 -2.23 5.69 -6.15
N MET A 9 -1.58 6.50 -5.32
CA MET A 9 -0.94 6.01 -4.09
C MET A 9 -1.97 5.40 -3.14
N CYS A 10 -3.09 6.08 -2.88
CA CYS A 10 -4.15 5.54 -2.03
C CYS A 10 -4.85 4.31 -2.66
N SER A 11 -4.91 4.21 -3.99
CA SER A 11 -5.42 3.06 -4.74
C SER A 11 -4.57 1.80 -4.52
N LEU A 12 -3.24 1.94 -4.54
CA LEU A 12 -2.30 0.85 -4.23
C LEU A 12 -2.43 0.38 -2.79
N ILE A 13 -2.58 1.31 -1.84
CA ILE A 13 -2.77 1.00 -0.42
C ILE A 13 -4.12 0.30 -0.20
N ALA A 14 -5.19 0.81 -0.82
CA ALA A 14 -6.50 0.17 -0.80
C ALA A 14 -6.49 -1.23 -1.45
N GLY A 15 -5.62 -1.44 -2.45
CA GLY A 15 -5.38 -2.73 -3.07
C GLY A 15 -4.91 -3.79 -2.08
N VAL A 16 -3.90 -3.47 -1.26
CA VAL A 16 -3.40 -4.37 -0.21
C VAL A 16 -4.45 -4.64 0.84
N VAL A 17 -5.02 -3.58 1.42
CA VAL A 17 -6.01 -3.71 2.51
C VAL A 17 -7.29 -4.45 2.10
N CYS A 18 -7.62 -4.47 0.81
CA CYS A 18 -8.78 -5.20 0.29
C CYS A 18 -8.42 -6.55 -0.35
N SER A 19 -7.15 -6.95 -0.37
CA SER A 19 -6.67 -8.11 -1.12
C SER A 19 -7.16 -9.45 -0.54
N ASP A 20 -7.37 -9.52 0.78
CA ASP A 20 -7.95 -10.67 1.47
C ASP A 20 -9.49 -10.73 1.35
N GLY A 21 -10.10 -9.69 0.76
CA GLY A 21 -11.53 -9.53 0.62
C GLY A 21 -12.24 -8.96 1.86
N THR A 22 -11.53 -8.63 2.94
CA THR A 22 -12.11 -8.09 4.18
C THR A 22 -11.28 -6.96 4.78
N MET A 23 -11.66 -5.71 4.50
CA MET A 23 -11.08 -4.56 5.21
C MET A 23 -11.61 -4.43 6.64
N SER A 24 -10.71 -4.57 7.62
CA SER A 24 -10.96 -4.36 9.05
C SER A 24 -11.23 -2.88 9.41
N ALA A 25 -11.62 -2.63 10.66
CA ALA A 25 -11.85 -1.27 11.13
C ALA A 25 -10.54 -0.46 11.19
N ASP A 26 -9.46 -1.07 11.68
CA ASP A 26 -8.15 -0.45 11.84
C ASP A 26 -7.53 -0.08 10.50
N GLU A 27 -7.59 -0.97 9.50
CA GLU A 27 -7.05 -0.67 8.17
C GLU A 27 -7.88 0.40 7.45
N ARG A 28 -9.21 0.42 7.68
CA ARG A 28 -10.07 1.51 7.17
C ARG A 28 -9.70 2.84 7.80
N GLU A 29 -9.42 2.88 9.10
CA GLU A 29 -8.95 4.10 9.76
C GLU A 29 -7.57 4.52 9.25
N PHE A 30 -6.66 3.57 9.03
CA PHE A 30 -5.35 3.83 8.44
C PHE A 30 -5.48 4.45 7.05
N LEU A 31 -6.28 3.84 6.16
CA LEU A 31 -6.50 4.37 4.81
C LEU A 31 -7.07 5.79 4.85
N LYS A 32 -8.04 6.07 5.73
CA LYS A 32 -8.59 7.42 5.91
C LYS A 32 -7.52 8.42 6.35
N ARG A 33 -6.63 8.04 7.28
CA ARG A 33 -5.53 8.89 7.73
C ARG A 33 -4.57 9.20 6.58
N VAL A 34 -4.21 8.19 5.79
CA VAL A 34 -3.37 8.38 4.61
C VAL A 34 -4.04 9.29 3.60
N MET A 35 -5.33 9.10 3.30
CA MET A 35 -6.07 9.99 2.39
C MET A 35 -6.01 11.45 2.83
N VAL A 36 -6.24 11.71 4.12
CA VAL A 36 -6.14 13.07 4.70
C VAL A 36 -4.71 13.62 4.59
N GLN A 37 -3.69 12.82 4.89
CA GLN A 37 -2.28 13.21 4.74
C GLN A 37 -1.92 13.55 3.29
N CYS A 38 -2.54 12.87 2.32
CA CYS A 38 -2.36 13.12 0.90
C CYS A 38 -3.18 14.30 0.38
N GLY A 39 -4.01 14.92 1.23
CA GLY A 39 -4.91 16.02 0.85
C GLY A 39 -6.19 15.57 0.14
N LEU A 40 -6.53 14.28 0.19
CA LEU A 40 -7.77 13.75 -0.39
C LEU A 40 -8.92 13.79 0.64
N PRO A 41 -10.15 14.11 0.23
CA PRO A 41 -11.31 13.96 1.07
C PRO A 41 -11.56 12.48 1.37
N THR A 42 -11.92 12.15 2.62
CA THR A 42 -12.14 10.77 3.08
C THR A 42 -13.33 10.07 2.41
N ASP A 43 -14.19 10.82 1.72
CA ASP A 43 -15.33 10.31 0.94
C ASP A 43 -14.95 9.99 -0.53
N THR A 44 -13.67 10.17 -0.89
CA THR A 44 -13.20 9.86 -2.25
C THR A 44 -13.35 8.37 -2.52
N ALA A 45 -14.09 8.03 -3.58
CA ALA A 45 -14.12 6.66 -4.09
C ALA A 45 -12.74 6.30 -4.66
N LEU A 46 -12.05 5.39 -3.99
CA LEU A 46 -10.80 4.78 -4.45
C LEU A 46 -11.14 3.42 -5.06
N MET A 47 -10.61 3.15 -6.25
CA MET A 47 -10.60 1.80 -6.79
C MET A 47 -9.38 1.09 -6.20
N PRO A 48 -9.51 -0.13 -5.65
CA PRO A 48 -8.34 -0.89 -5.22
C PRO A 48 -7.54 -1.36 -6.44
N THR A 49 -6.22 -1.22 -6.39
CA THR A 49 -5.33 -1.77 -7.41
C THR A 49 -5.09 -3.26 -7.16
N TYR A 50 -5.23 -4.09 -8.20
CA TYR A 50 -4.95 -5.52 -8.11
C TYR A 50 -3.48 -5.84 -8.43
N ARG A 51 -3.04 -7.04 -8.05
CA ARG A 51 -1.64 -7.49 -8.21
C ARG A 51 -1.12 -7.32 -9.64
N GLU A 52 -1.95 -7.63 -10.63
CA GLU A 52 -1.59 -7.55 -12.05
C GLU A 52 -1.29 -6.13 -12.53
N ASP A 53 -1.94 -5.13 -11.94
CA ASP A 53 -1.81 -3.72 -12.30
C ASP A 53 -0.83 -2.95 -11.39
N ALA A 54 -0.49 -3.51 -10.22
CA ALA A 54 0.28 -2.82 -9.18
C ALA A 54 1.62 -2.26 -9.67
N ALA A 55 2.36 -3.02 -10.49
CA ALA A 55 3.63 -2.57 -11.04
C ALA A 55 3.47 -1.43 -12.06
N ALA A 56 2.42 -1.46 -12.87
CA ALA A 56 2.13 -0.42 -13.86
C ALA A 56 1.68 0.88 -13.17
N GLU A 57 0.79 0.77 -12.19
CA GLU A 57 0.32 1.91 -11.38
C GLU A 57 1.47 2.56 -10.60
N LEU A 58 2.38 1.76 -10.04
CA LEU A 58 3.58 2.30 -9.38
C LEU A 58 4.53 2.98 -10.37
N ALA A 59 4.68 2.45 -11.59
CA ALA A 59 5.55 3.03 -12.61
C ALA A 59 5.07 4.44 -13.05
N GLU A 60 3.78 4.71 -12.94
CA GLU A 60 3.20 6.02 -13.24
C GLU A 60 3.43 7.05 -12.12
N LEU A 61 3.78 6.59 -10.91
CA LEU A 61 4.13 7.48 -9.81
C LEU A 61 5.56 8.06 -9.99
N PRO A 62 5.80 9.31 -9.54
CA PRO A 62 7.14 9.88 -9.48
C PRO A 62 8.06 9.02 -8.59
N ALA A 63 9.34 8.90 -8.93
CA ALA A 63 10.30 8.06 -8.22
C ALA A 63 10.31 8.30 -6.68
N ALA A 64 10.26 9.57 -6.26
CA ALA A 64 10.21 9.94 -4.84
C ALA A 64 8.93 9.45 -4.11
N VAL A 65 7.84 9.25 -4.84
CA VAL A 65 6.56 8.76 -4.29
C VAL A 65 6.51 7.25 -4.28
N ARG A 66 7.21 6.56 -5.20
CA ARG A 66 7.18 5.09 -5.27
C ARG A 66 7.71 4.43 -4.00
N GLU A 67 8.84 4.92 -3.49
CA GLU A 67 9.41 4.40 -2.24
C GLU A 67 8.47 4.66 -1.05
N GLN A 68 7.92 5.87 -0.96
CA GLN A 68 6.95 6.22 0.07
C GLN A 68 5.68 5.36 -0.02
N THR A 69 5.22 5.06 -1.24
CA THR A 69 4.06 4.20 -1.48
C THR A 69 4.32 2.80 -0.95
N LEU A 70 5.49 2.22 -1.24
CA LEU A 70 5.85 0.91 -0.72
C LEU A 70 5.86 0.90 0.82
N GLU A 71 6.42 1.93 1.47
CA GLU A 71 6.42 2.00 2.93
C GLU A 71 5.01 2.08 3.50
N LEU A 72 4.14 2.90 2.93
CA LEU A 72 2.75 3.02 3.37
C LEU A 72 1.96 1.72 3.17
N VAL A 73 2.22 1.01 2.06
CA VAL A 73 1.60 -0.28 1.78
C VAL A 73 2.04 -1.34 2.79
N ILE A 74 3.33 -1.40 3.13
CA ILE A 74 3.87 -2.31 4.16
C ILE A 74 3.26 -1.99 5.52
N LEU A 75 3.16 -0.70 5.87
CA LEU A 75 2.53 -0.29 7.12
C LEU A 75 1.06 -0.69 7.15
N ALA A 76 0.32 -0.47 6.07
CA ALA A 76 -1.10 -0.84 5.97
C ALA A 76 -1.32 -2.34 6.22
N ALA A 77 -0.51 -3.20 5.59
CA ALA A 77 -0.57 -4.66 5.78
C ALA A 77 -0.13 -5.13 7.19
N ALA A 78 0.53 -4.26 7.96
CA ALA A 78 0.95 -4.56 9.32
C ALA A 78 0.00 -3.99 10.38
N VAL A 79 -1.05 -3.25 9.99
CA VAL A 79 -1.98 -2.58 10.91
C VAL A 79 -2.78 -3.58 11.75
N ASP A 80 -3.26 -4.66 11.15
CA ASP A 80 -4.02 -5.70 11.84
C ASP A 80 -3.10 -6.73 12.55
N GLY A 81 -1.78 -6.56 12.40
CA GLY A 81 -0.75 -7.43 12.96
C GLY A 81 -0.58 -8.76 12.22
N ARG A 82 -1.14 -8.93 11.02
CA ARG A 82 -0.94 -10.15 10.21
C ARG A 82 -0.90 -9.84 8.72
N ILE A 83 0.13 -10.35 8.07
CA ILE A 83 0.24 -10.25 6.60
C ILE A 83 -0.21 -11.57 5.99
N THR A 84 -1.28 -11.53 5.22
CA THR A 84 -1.81 -12.65 4.46
C THR A 84 -0.94 -12.92 3.21
N PRO A 85 -1.01 -14.14 2.63
CA PRO A 85 -0.29 -14.43 1.39
C PRO A 85 -0.71 -13.56 0.21
N ASP A 86 -1.95 -13.05 0.18
CA ASP A 86 -2.42 -12.22 -0.94
C ASP A 86 -1.84 -10.81 -0.88
N GLU A 87 -1.86 -10.19 0.31
CA GLU A 87 -1.19 -8.93 0.61
C GLU A 87 0.30 -9.02 0.31
N ARG A 88 0.94 -10.09 0.78
CA ARG A 88 2.36 -10.32 0.55
C ARG A 88 2.70 -10.30 -0.94
N ALA A 89 1.94 -11.03 -1.74
CA ALA A 89 2.20 -11.12 -3.16
C ALA A 89 1.86 -9.81 -3.90
N LEU A 90 0.99 -8.95 -3.38
CA LEU A 90 0.80 -7.60 -3.90
C LEU A 90 1.96 -6.66 -3.51
N ILE A 91 2.47 -6.77 -2.29
CA ILE A 91 3.67 -6.04 -1.83
C ILE A 91 4.90 -6.42 -2.65
N ASP A 92 5.11 -7.72 -2.92
CA ASP A 92 6.22 -8.17 -3.77
C ASP A 92 6.08 -7.63 -5.21
N ALA A 93 4.85 -7.55 -5.75
CA ALA A 93 4.60 -6.96 -7.06
C ALA A 93 4.93 -5.46 -7.13
N ILE A 94 4.74 -4.73 -6.02
CA ILE A 94 5.12 -3.30 -5.88
C ILE A 94 6.64 -3.16 -5.63
N ALA A 95 7.23 -4.08 -4.88
CA ALA A 95 8.65 -4.04 -4.53
C ALA A 95 9.59 -4.45 -5.68
N ALA A 96 9.16 -5.37 -6.53
CA ALA A 96 9.92 -5.85 -7.69
C ALA A 96 10.41 -4.72 -8.64
N PRO A 97 9.57 -3.78 -9.11
CA PRO A 97 10.02 -2.67 -9.95
C PRO A 97 10.94 -1.67 -9.23
N LEU A 98 11.03 -1.72 -7.90
CA LEU A 98 11.97 -0.92 -7.10
C LEU A 98 13.32 -1.62 -6.90
N GLY A 99 13.49 -2.83 -7.46
CA GLY A 99 14.70 -3.63 -7.31
C GLY A 99 14.92 -4.14 -5.89
N MET A 100 13.85 -4.25 -5.08
CA MET A 100 13.93 -4.85 -3.76
C MET A 100 13.81 -6.36 -3.84
N ASP A 101 14.79 -7.06 -3.29
CA ASP A 101 14.76 -8.51 -3.11
C ASP A 101 13.75 -8.94 -2.04
N GLU A 102 13.24 -10.17 -2.19
CA GLU A 102 12.26 -10.80 -1.31
C GLU A 102 12.65 -10.75 0.18
N GLY A 103 13.95 -10.94 0.47
CA GLY A 103 14.49 -10.88 1.83
C GLY A 103 14.44 -9.49 2.45
N THR A 104 14.58 -8.44 1.64
CA THR A 104 14.45 -7.05 2.10
C THR A 104 13.00 -6.72 2.42
N VAL A 105 12.08 -7.16 1.56
CA VAL A 105 10.64 -7.00 1.77
C VAL A 105 10.22 -7.71 3.05
N LEU A 106 10.66 -8.96 3.25
CA LEU A 106 10.39 -9.73 4.47
C LEU A 106 10.91 -9.02 5.74
N ALA A 107 12.14 -8.49 5.70
CA ALA A 107 12.72 -7.77 6.82
C ALA A 107 11.92 -6.51 7.18
N ARG A 108 11.44 -5.76 6.18
CA ARG A 108 10.60 -4.58 6.41
C ARG A 108 9.21 -4.94 6.93
N LEU A 109 8.62 -6.01 6.42
CA LEU A 109 7.34 -6.52 6.92
C LEU A 109 7.44 -6.96 8.39
N GLY A 110 8.51 -7.68 8.75
CA GLY A 110 8.78 -8.04 10.14
C GLY A 110 8.96 -6.81 11.03
N ALA A 111 9.75 -5.83 10.59
CA ALA A 111 9.96 -4.59 11.34
C ALA A 111 8.67 -3.77 11.52
N ALA A 112 7.77 -3.76 10.53
CA ALA A 112 6.47 -3.10 10.62
C ALA A 112 5.54 -3.80 11.62
N LEU A 113 5.52 -5.14 11.62
CA LEU A 113 4.75 -5.93 12.58
C LEU A 113 5.23 -5.76 14.03
N ASP A 114 6.54 -5.59 14.25
CA ASP A 114 7.11 -5.30 15.58
C ASP A 114 6.84 -3.86 16.06
N ALA A 115 6.47 -2.95 15.14
CA ALA A 115 6.26 -1.53 15.43
C ALA A 115 4.77 -1.12 15.59
N SER A 116 3.83 -1.96 15.13
CA SER A 116 2.38 -1.81 15.29
C SER A 116 1.90 -2.24 16.68
#